data_AF-A0A497P8L3-F1
#
_entry.id   AF-A0A497P8L3-F1
#
_cell.length_a   1.000
_cell.length_b   1.000
_cell.length_c   1.000
_cell.angle_alpha   90.00
_cell.angle_beta   90.00
_cell.angle_gamma   90.00
#
_symmetry.space_group_name_H-M   'P 1'
#
loop_
_entity.id
_entity.type
_entity.pdbx_description
1 polymer ?
#
loop_
_entity_poly.entity_id
_entity_poly.type
_entity_poly.pdbx_seq_one_letter_code
_entity_poly.pdbx_strand_id
1 'polypeptide(L)'
;MEALAQIVVEGEGVLFPLSWEKTVEQHYKYRLKIRTKQVVQIPYRLAATVQIPYIAISGSVSEIEEVIAETVTSPFEEEVIQLPEDAERVARKIREGSKLNEEDEWFIKEVAESSGWRREDIVKELTIIQRNDPEGWKEKEELYIRIHEQYLREAEKYFKEKNYPQAAEKVWGAITALIKAVAAKRRIPIRDWHHGKLYNFVGSNIEEDKRKLFWELLEKGGNFHNHFYEHDREQYVKDNYQEVLGIIREIRKQEKI
;
A
#
# COMPACT_ATOMS: atom_id res chain seq x y z
N MET A 1 -4.98 -45.30 -30.29
CA MET A 1 -5.59 -44.49 -29.21
C MET A 1 -4.54 -43.49 -28.79
N GLU A 2 -4.68 -42.23 -29.19
CA GLU A 2 -3.77 -41.16 -28.78
C GLU A 2 -3.98 -40.88 -27.29
N ALA A 3 -2.89 -40.87 -26.52
CA ALA A 3 -2.94 -40.57 -25.10
C ALA A 3 -3.24 -39.07 -24.93
N LEU A 4 -4.39 -38.75 -24.33
CA LEU A 4 -4.75 -37.38 -23.97
C LEU A 4 -3.95 -36.97 -22.72
N ALA A 5 -3.22 -35.87 -22.81
CA ALA A 5 -2.59 -35.23 -21.66
C ALA A 5 -3.60 -34.27 -21.01
N GLN A 6 -3.72 -34.35 -19.68
CA GLN A 6 -4.49 -33.41 -18.88
C GLN A 6 -3.52 -32.50 -18.15
N ILE A 7 -3.60 -31.19 -18.42
CA ILE A 7 -2.75 -30.19 -17.77
C ILE A 7 -3.63 -29.34 -16.86
N VAL A 8 -3.24 -29.25 -15.59
CA VAL A 8 -3.87 -28.36 -14.61
C VAL A 8 -2.95 -27.16 -14.44
N VAL A 9 -3.45 -25.98 -14.79
CA VAL A 9 -2.74 -24.71 -14.59
C VAL A 9 -3.48 -23.93 -13.49
N GLU A 10 -2.73 -23.52 -12.47
CA GLU A 10 -3.24 -22.67 -11.39
C GLU A 10 -2.68 -21.25 -11.59
N GLY A 11 -3.54 -20.25 -11.39
CA GLY A 11 -3.14 -18.84 -11.52
C GLY A 11 -4.03 -17.92 -10.69
N GLU A 12 -3.55 -16.69 -10.54
CA GLU A 12 -4.21 -15.63 -9.76
C GLU A 12 -4.64 -14.49 -10.70
N GLY A 13 -5.78 -13.86 -10.42
CA GLY A 13 -6.29 -12.75 -11.23
C GLY A 13 -7.22 -11.83 -10.44
N VAL A 14 -7.32 -10.58 -10.90
CA VAL A 14 -8.20 -9.53 -10.33
C VAL A 14 -9.30 -9.22 -11.33
N LEU A 15 -10.56 -9.26 -10.90
CA LEU A 15 -11.72 -8.96 -11.74
C LEU A 15 -12.31 -7.61 -11.33
N PHE A 16 -12.41 -6.70 -12.31
CA PHE A 16 -13.08 -5.41 -12.13
C PHE A 16 -14.54 -5.53 -12.60
N PRO A 17 -15.56 -5.22 -11.77
CA PRO A 17 -16.94 -5.22 -12.22
C PRO A 17 -17.20 -4.08 -13.22
N LEU A 18 -18.01 -4.37 -14.24
CA LEU A 18 -18.35 -3.46 -15.34
C LEU A 18 -19.26 -2.26 -14.93
N SER A 19 -19.58 -2.10 -13.65
CA SER A 19 -20.40 -0.98 -13.16
C SER A 19 -19.76 -0.27 -11.96
N TRP A 20 -19.72 1.06 -12.06
CA TRP A 20 -18.91 1.99 -11.25
C TRP A 20 -19.42 2.21 -9.81
N GLU A 21 -20.39 1.43 -9.32
CA GLU A 21 -21.07 1.72 -8.04
C GLU A 21 -20.60 0.86 -6.85
N LYS A 22 -19.83 -0.20 -7.06
CA LYS A 22 -19.15 -0.95 -5.99
C LYS A 22 -17.85 -1.54 -6.49
N THR A 23 -16.73 -0.88 -6.22
CA THR A 23 -15.40 -1.44 -6.46
C THR A 23 -15.08 -2.39 -5.31
N VAL A 24 -15.48 -3.65 -5.45
CA VAL A 24 -14.96 -4.75 -4.64
C VAL A 24 -13.90 -5.43 -5.49
N GLU A 25 -12.62 -5.30 -5.12
CA GLU A 25 -11.57 -6.11 -5.73
C GLU A 25 -11.74 -7.55 -5.24
N GLN A 26 -12.24 -8.43 -6.12
CA GLN A 26 -12.30 -9.86 -5.83
C GLN A 26 -11.09 -10.52 -6.48
N HIS A 27 -10.19 -11.00 -5.64
CA HIS A 27 -9.07 -11.85 -6.03
C HIS A 27 -9.58 -13.27 -6.20
N TYR A 28 -9.31 -13.89 -7.34
CA TYR A 28 -9.72 -15.26 -7.61
C TYR A 28 -8.51 -16.13 -7.91
N LYS A 29 -8.52 -17.36 -7.37
CA LYS A 29 -7.73 -18.47 -7.89
C LYS A 29 -8.56 -19.20 -8.92
N TYR A 30 -8.02 -19.36 -10.12
CA TYR A 30 -8.65 -20.18 -11.15
C TYR A 30 -7.88 -21.48 -11.33
N ARG A 31 -8.62 -22.56 -11.63
CA ARG A 31 -8.07 -23.85 -12.02
C ARG A 31 -8.52 -24.13 -13.46
N LEU A 32 -7.58 -24.05 -14.39
CA LEU A 32 -7.87 -24.40 -15.79
C LEU A 32 -7.53 -25.88 -15.98
N LYS A 33 -8.53 -26.67 -16.42
CA LYS A 33 -8.30 -28.02 -16.95
C LYS A 33 -8.20 -27.91 -18.46
N ILE A 34 -6.99 -28.12 -18.98
CA ILE A 34 -6.72 -28.10 -20.42
C ILE A 34 -6.54 -29.54 -20.89
N ARG A 35 -7.32 -29.97 -21.88
CA ARG A 35 -7.21 -31.29 -22.50
C ARG A 35 -6.50 -31.14 -23.83
N THR A 36 -5.36 -31.81 -23.99
CA THR A 36 -4.50 -31.67 -25.18
C THR A 36 -3.99 -33.03 -25.64
N LYS A 37 -3.79 -33.20 -26.95
CA LYS A 37 -3.21 -34.41 -27.57
C LYS A 37 -1.70 -34.51 -27.42
N GLN A 38 -1.02 -33.47 -26.91
CA GLN A 38 0.43 -33.43 -26.73
C GLN A 38 0.81 -32.92 -25.33
N VAL A 39 1.94 -33.38 -24.81
CA VAL A 39 2.53 -32.93 -23.54
C VAL A 39 3.10 -31.53 -23.73
N VAL A 40 2.56 -30.53 -23.03
CA VAL A 40 3.02 -29.13 -23.12
C VAL A 40 3.89 -28.81 -21.90
N GLN A 41 5.11 -28.30 -22.13
CA GLN A 41 5.87 -27.60 -21.09
C GLN A 41 5.43 -26.13 -21.05
N ILE A 42 4.89 -25.68 -19.92
CA ILE A 42 4.48 -24.28 -19.72
C ILE A 42 5.51 -23.58 -18.81
N PRO A 43 6.41 -22.74 -19.35
CA PRO A 43 7.21 -21.84 -18.53
C PRO A 43 6.32 -20.66 -18.07
N TYR A 44 6.14 -20.49 -16.76
CA TYR A 44 5.24 -19.50 -16.18
C TYR A 44 5.68 -18.04 -16.38
N ARG A 45 4.76 -17.19 -16.85
CA ARG A 45 4.38 -15.87 -16.29
C ARG A 45 3.14 -15.35 -17.04
N LEU A 46 1.95 -15.56 -16.46
CA LEU A 46 0.71 -14.97 -16.96
C LEU A 46 0.61 -13.54 -16.40
N ALA A 47 0.91 -12.53 -17.22
CA ALA A 47 0.52 -11.16 -16.94
C ALA A 47 -0.96 -11.03 -17.36
N ALA A 48 -1.87 -11.10 -16.40
CA ALA A 48 -3.30 -11.10 -16.66
C ALA A 48 -3.91 -9.72 -16.37
N THR A 49 -3.90 -8.82 -17.36
CA THR A 49 -4.93 -7.78 -17.48
C THR A 49 -6.14 -8.42 -18.13
N VAL A 50 -7.24 -8.59 -17.39
CA VAL A 50 -8.42 -9.30 -17.90
C VAL A 50 -9.63 -8.38 -17.98
N GLN A 51 -9.95 -7.96 -19.20
CA GLN A 51 -11.33 -7.96 -19.68
C GLN A 51 -11.61 -9.39 -20.19
N ILE A 52 -12.56 -10.12 -19.60
CA ILE A 52 -13.02 -11.39 -20.16
C ILE A 52 -13.85 -11.02 -21.41
N PRO A 53 -13.42 -11.37 -22.66
CA PRO A 53 -12.99 -12.70 -23.04
C PRO A 53 -11.81 -12.70 -24.02
N TYR A 54 -10.56 -12.80 -23.56
CA TYR A 54 -9.47 -13.31 -24.39
C TYR A 54 -8.32 -13.76 -23.49
N ILE A 55 -8.21 -15.07 -23.25
CA ILE A 55 -7.00 -15.65 -22.66
C ILE A 55 -6.00 -15.74 -23.81
N ALA A 56 -5.12 -14.74 -23.93
CA ALA A 56 -3.99 -14.81 -24.86
C ALA A 56 -2.92 -15.73 -24.27
N ILE A 57 -2.97 -17.01 -24.64
CA ILE A 57 -1.89 -17.97 -24.32
C ILE A 57 -0.73 -17.65 -25.26
N SER A 58 0.33 -17.01 -24.75
CA SER A 58 1.56 -16.80 -25.52
C SER A 58 2.41 -18.08 -25.47
N GLY A 59 2.11 -18.99 -26.39
CA GLY A 59 2.87 -20.21 -26.65
C GLY A 59 2.40 -20.83 -27.96
N SER A 60 3.29 -21.47 -28.70
CA SER A 60 2.93 -22.18 -29.94
C SER A 60 2.07 -23.40 -29.61
N VAL A 61 0.75 -23.22 -29.53
CA VAL A 61 -0.20 -24.31 -29.34
C VAL A 61 -0.89 -24.53 -30.68
N SER A 62 -0.58 -25.66 -31.34
CA SER A 62 -1.04 -25.90 -32.71
C SER A 62 -2.45 -26.48 -32.81
N GLU A 63 -3.12 -26.88 -31.72
CA GLU A 63 -4.54 -27.26 -31.74
C GLU A 63 -5.06 -27.46 -30.30
N ILE A 64 -6.01 -26.61 -29.86
CA ILE A 64 -6.72 -26.75 -28.58
C ILE A 64 -8.12 -27.31 -28.91
N GLU A 65 -8.45 -28.51 -28.42
CA GLU A 65 -9.77 -29.11 -28.65
C GLU A 65 -10.84 -28.59 -27.67
N GLU A 66 -10.50 -28.41 -26.39
CA GLU A 66 -11.47 -27.99 -25.36
C GLU A 66 -10.78 -27.32 -24.17
N VAL A 67 -11.25 -26.14 -23.78
CA VAL A 67 -10.83 -25.45 -22.55
C VAL A 67 -12.03 -25.46 -21.59
N ILE A 68 -11.93 -26.25 -20.52
CA ILE A 68 -12.93 -26.22 -19.44
C ILE A 68 -12.35 -25.35 -18.33
N ALA A 69 -12.83 -24.11 -18.28
CA ALA A 69 -12.57 -23.22 -17.16
C ALA A 69 -13.55 -23.57 -16.04
N GLU A 70 -13.11 -24.41 -15.11
CA GLU A 70 -13.78 -24.51 -13.81
C GLU A 70 -13.34 -23.29 -12.99
N THR A 71 -14.20 -22.28 -12.89
CA THR A 71 -14.09 -21.29 -11.82
C THR A 71 -14.21 -22.03 -10.50
N VAL A 72 -13.07 -22.31 -9.87
CA VAL A 72 -13.04 -22.68 -8.46
C VAL A 72 -13.36 -21.40 -7.71
N THR A 73 -14.66 -21.13 -7.52
CA THR A 73 -15.11 -20.14 -6.55
C THR A 73 -14.82 -20.70 -5.16
N SER A 74 -13.55 -20.75 -4.78
CA SER A 74 -13.23 -20.58 -3.38
C SER A 74 -13.45 -19.09 -3.15
N PRO A 75 -14.40 -18.67 -2.30
CA PRO A 75 -14.28 -17.36 -1.71
C PRO A 75 -12.86 -17.32 -1.15
N PHE A 76 -12.06 -16.33 -1.54
CA PHE A 76 -11.19 -15.78 -0.53
C PHE A 76 -12.16 -15.43 0.59
N GLU A 77 -12.11 -16.15 1.71
CA GLU A 77 -12.43 -15.50 2.97
C GLU A 77 -11.68 -14.18 2.87
N GLU A 78 -12.40 -13.05 2.94
CA GLU A 78 -11.75 -11.78 3.22
C GLU A 78 -10.77 -12.12 4.32
N GLU A 79 -9.47 -12.10 4.03
CA GLU A 79 -8.51 -12.05 5.11
C GLU A 79 -8.81 -10.67 5.67
N VAL A 80 -9.74 -10.64 6.63
CA VAL A 80 -10.05 -9.48 7.44
C VAL A 80 -8.72 -9.25 8.13
N ILE A 81 -7.84 -8.48 7.47
CA ILE A 81 -6.55 -8.11 8.04
C ILE A 81 -6.96 -7.23 9.21
N GLN A 82 -7.08 -7.89 10.36
CA GLN A 82 -7.46 -7.27 11.60
C GLN A 82 -6.39 -6.23 11.89
N LEU A 83 -6.83 -5.12 12.48
CA LEU A 83 -5.87 -4.22 13.09
C LEU A 83 -5.00 -5.03 14.06
N PRO A 84 -3.72 -4.67 14.23
CA PRO A 84 -2.96 -5.15 15.36
C PRO A 84 -3.81 -5.04 16.64
N GLU A 85 -3.76 -6.04 17.52
CA GLU A 85 -4.65 -6.12 18.68
C GLU A 85 -4.65 -4.83 19.52
N ASP A 86 -3.46 -4.24 19.70
CA ASP A 86 -3.27 -2.96 20.37
C ASP A 86 -3.98 -1.80 19.65
N ALA A 87 -3.88 -1.75 18.32
CA ALA A 87 -4.52 -0.73 17.51
C ALA A 87 -6.05 -0.84 17.57
N GLU A 88 -6.60 -2.06 17.53
CA GLU A 88 -8.04 -2.28 17.70
C GLU A 88 -8.49 -1.85 19.10
N ARG A 89 -7.76 -2.28 20.14
CA ARG A 89 -8.06 -1.94 21.54
C ARG A 89 -8.13 -0.43 21.72
N VAL A 90 -7.13 0.30 21.25
CA VAL A 90 -7.02 1.75 21.41
C VAL A 90 -8.07 2.47 20.55
N ALA A 91 -8.25 2.07 19.29
CA ALA A 91 -9.27 2.65 18.41
C ALA A 91 -10.68 2.49 19.02
N ARG A 92 -11.00 1.31 19.57
CA ARG A 92 -12.26 1.06 20.26
C ARG A 92 -12.45 1.98 21.46
N LYS A 93 -11.45 2.10 22.34
CA LYS A 93 -11.52 3.01 23.50
C LYS A 93 -11.75 4.46 23.09
N ILE A 94 -11.07 4.94 22.03
CA ILE A 94 -11.25 6.29 21.50
C ILE A 94 -12.70 6.49 21.02
N ARG A 95 -13.27 5.54 20.26
CA ARG A 95 -14.66 5.61 19.79
C ARG A 95 -15.68 5.65 20.92
N GLU A 96 -15.44 4.89 21.98
CA GLU A 96 -16.32 4.82 23.16
C GLU A 96 -16.16 6.03 24.10
N GLY A 97 -15.18 6.90 23.88
CA GLY A 97 -14.83 7.97 24.82
C GLY A 97 -14.24 7.46 26.13
N SER A 98 -13.73 6.22 26.14
CA SER A 98 -13.10 5.59 27.29
C SER A 98 -11.75 6.25 27.61
N LYS A 99 -11.38 6.27 28.90
CA LYS A 99 -10.07 6.76 29.34
C LYS A 99 -8.96 5.84 28.84
N LEU A 100 -7.94 6.41 28.20
CA LEU A 100 -6.72 5.70 27.82
C LEU A 100 -5.84 5.43 29.04
N ASN A 101 -5.31 4.21 29.14
CA ASN A 101 -4.36 3.83 30.19
C ASN A 101 -2.90 4.02 29.71
N GLU A 102 -1.93 3.71 30.56
CA GLU A 102 -0.50 3.87 30.23
C GLU A 102 -0.06 3.02 29.03
N GLU A 103 -0.61 1.81 28.88
CA GLU A 103 -0.32 0.91 27.76
C GLU A 103 -0.86 1.46 26.42
N ASP A 104 -2.06 2.06 26.45
CA ASP A 104 -2.65 2.71 25.26
C ASP A 104 -1.81 3.93 24.83
N GLU A 105 -1.35 4.74 25.79
CA GLU A 105 -0.49 5.90 25.51
C GLU A 105 0.89 5.47 25.02
N TRP A 106 1.44 4.38 25.57
CA TRP A 106 2.69 3.80 25.08
C TRP A 106 2.54 3.33 23.63
N PHE A 107 1.48 2.61 23.30
CA PHE A 107 1.20 2.22 21.92
C PHE A 107 1.12 3.42 20.98
N ILE A 108 0.38 4.47 21.36
CA ILE A 108 0.28 5.69 20.55
C ILE A 108 1.64 6.35 20.35
N LYS A 109 2.49 6.33 21.38
CA LYS A 109 3.85 6.86 21.32
C LYS A 109 4.72 6.07 20.33
N GLU A 110 4.73 4.75 20.38
CA GLU A 110 5.50 3.91 19.46
C GLU A 110 5.06 4.11 18.00
N VAL A 111 3.75 4.26 17.79
CA VAL A 111 3.17 4.54 16.48
C VAL A 111 3.57 5.94 15.99
N ALA A 112 3.53 6.94 16.87
CA ALA A 112 3.98 8.30 16.59
C ALA A 112 5.46 8.32 16.19
N GLU A 113 6.31 7.62 16.94
CA GLU A 113 7.74 7.45 16.67
C GLU A 113 7.98 6.75 15.33
N SER A 114 7.27 5.67 15.03
CA SER A 114 7.45 4.94 13.76
C SER A 114 7.03 5.75 12.54
N SER A 115 5.92 6.48 12.64
CA SER A 115 5.35 7.25 11.53
C SER A 115 5.96 8.64 11.36
N GLY A 116 6.66 9.13 12.39
CA GLY A 116 7.08 10.51 12.53
C GLY A 116 5.94 11.49 12.78
N TRP A 117 4.75 11.01 13.19
CA TRP A 117 3.58 11.83 13.45
C TRP A 117 3.46 12.19 14.93
N ARG A 118 2.80 13.30 15.24
CA ARG A 118 2.42 13.65 16.62
C ARG A 118 1.16 12.88 17.03
N ARG A 119 1.03 12.73 18.35
CA ARG A 119 -0.05 12.02 19.03
C ARG A 119 -1.44 12.35 18.47
N GLU A 120 -1.75 13.62 18.23
CA GLU A 120 -3.07 14.04 17.77
C GLU A 120 -3.42 13.50 16.38
N ASP A 121 -2.42 13.35 15.51
CA ASP A 121 -2.62 12.82 14.17
C ASP A 121 -2.81 11.30 14.20
N ILE A 122 -2.11 10.59 15.10
CA ILE A 122 -2.35 9.16 15.36
C ILE A 122 -3.76 8.94 15.91
N VAL A 123 -4.16 9.72 16.92
CA VAL A 123 -5.49 9.60 17.51
C VAL A 123 -6.59 9.84 16.46
N LYS A 124 -6.42 10.85 15.59
CA LYS A 124 -7.35 11.11 14.47
C LYS A 124 -7.36 9.99 13.44
N GLU A 125 -6.22 9.37 13.14
CA GLU A 125 -6.20 8.22 12.25
C GLU A 125 -6.97 7.05 12.86
N LEU A 126 -6.75 6.74 14.14
CA LEU A 126 -7.41 5.64 14.85
C LEU A 126 -8.94 5.79 14.89
N THR A 127 -9.50 7.00 14.79
CA THR A 127 -10.97 7.16 14.69
C THR A 127 -11.55 6.71 13.36
N ILE A 128 -10.75 6.71 12.28
CA ILE A 128 -11.23 6.45 10.91
C ILE A 128 -10.58 5.21 10.26
N ILE A 129 -9.53 4.64 10.84
CA ILE A 129 -8.69 3.61 10.24
C ILE A 129 -9.47 2.36 9.77
N GLN A 130 -10.59 2.03 10.44
CA GLN A 130 -11.45 0.89 10.10
C GLN A 130 -12.60 1.22 9.14
N ARG A 131 -12.82 2.49 8.81
CA ARG A 131 -13.95 2.92 7.98
C ARG A 131 -13.67 2.66 6.51
N ASN A 132 -14.09 1.51 6.00
CA ASN A 132 -13.84 1.09 4.60
C ASN A 132 -15.02 1.38 3.66
N ASP A 133 -16.00 2.17 4.11
CA ASP A 133 -17.06 2.72 3.26
C ASP A 133 -16.52 3.85 2.35
N PRO A 134 -17.23 4.24 1.27
CA PRO A 134 -16.77 5.27 0.35
C PRO A 134 -16.41 6.61 1.02
N GLU A 135 -17.16 7.04 2.04
CA GLU A 135 -16.87 8.28 2.77
C GLU A 135 -15.66 8.10 3.69
N GLY A 136 -15.53 6.93 4.33
CA GLY A 136 -14.36 6.59 5.14
C GLY A 136 -13.04 6.61 4.36
N TRP A 137 -13.03 6.18 3.09
CA TRP A 137 -11.84 6.27 2.23
C TRP A 137 -11.47 7.72 1.87
N LYS A 138 -12.48 8.52 1.56
CA LYS A 138 -12.31 9.95 1.27
C LYS A 138 -11.79 10.70 2.49
N GLU A 139 -12.36 10.43 3.67
CA GLU A 139 -11.93 11.02 4.94
C GLU A 139 -10.47 10.66 5.28
N LYS A 140 -10.04 9.42 4.99
CA LYS A 140 -8.63 9.01 5.11
C LYS A 140 -7.72 9.77 4.15
N GLU A 141 -8.08 9.83 2.87
CA GLU A 141 -7.30 10.56 1.87
C GLU A 141 -7.12 12.03 2.29
N GLU A 142 -8.20 12.71 2.66
CA GLU A 142 -8.17 14.10 3.14
C GLU A 142 -7.33 14.27 4.41
N LEU A 143 -7.44 13.35 5.39
CA LEU A 143 -6.64 13.36 6.60
C LEU A 143 -5.14 13.28 6.27
N TYR A 144 -4.75 12.31 5.44
CA TYR A 144 -3.36 12.07 5.10
C TYR A 144 -2.76 13.19 4.26
N ILE A 145 -3.51 13.77 3.32
CA ILE A 145 -3.08 14.96 2.58
C ILE A 145 -2.85 16.13 3.53
N ARG A 146 -3.77 16.39 4.46
CA ARG A 146 -3.62 17.46 5.44
C ARG A 146 -2.38 17.29 6.31
N ILE A 147 -2.14 16.07 6.81
CA ILE A 147 -0.94 15.73 7.60
C ILE A 147 0.30 15.96 6.74
N HIS A 148 0.34 15.42 5.51
CA HIS A 148 1.45 15.58 4.59
C HIS A 148 1.84 17.06 4.40
N GLU A 149 0.87 17.91 4.09
CA GLU A 149 1.13 19.33 3.86
C GLU A 149 1.57 20.07 5.12
N GLN A 150 0.98 19.76 6.27
CA GLN A 150 1.36 20.37 7.54
C GLN A 150 2.82 20.06 7.88
N TYR A 151 3.25 18.83 7.65
CA TYR A 151 4.59 18.38 8.02
C TYR A 151 5.64 18.90 7.05
N LEU A 152 5.32 19.05 5.76
CA LEU A 152 6.21 19.74 4.82
C LEU A 152 6.44 21.21 5.22
N ARG A 153 5.40 21.94 5.62
CA ARG A 153 5.54 23.33 6.08
C ARG A 153 6.42 23.44 7.33
N GLU A 154 6.25 22.51 8.27
CA GLU A 154 7.07 22.47 9.48
C GLU A 154 8.51 22.05 9.18
N ALA A 155 8.71 21.07 8.30
CA ALA A 155 10.03 20.65 7.85
C ALA A 155 10.80 21.83 7.24
N GLU A 156 10.15 22.63 6.40
CA GLU A 156 10.76 23.82 5.80
C GLU A 156 11.16 24.85 6.87
N LYS A 157 10.31 25.08 7.86
CA LYS A 157 10.62 25.98 8.99
C LYS A 157 11.85 25.49 9.74
N TYR A 158 11.88 24.23 10.16
CA TYR A 158 13.01 23.67 10.90
C TYR A 158 14.30 23.66 10.07
N PHE A 159 14.21 23.38 8.76
CA PHE A 159 15.37 23.41 7.88
C PHE A 159 15.97 24.81 7.77
N LYS A 160 15.14 25.87 7.65
CA LYS A 160 15.58 27.28 7.66
C LYS A 160 16.23 27.68 8.98
N GLU A 161 15.72 27.16 10.09
CA GLU A 161 16.26 27.35 11.44
C GLU A 161 17.52 26.49 11.69
N LYS A 162 17.97 25.70 10.71
CA LYS A 162 19.09 24.74 10.81
C LYS A 162 18.88 23.66 11.88
N ASN A 163 17.64 23.39 12.25
CA ASN A 163 17.27 22.26 13.09
C ASN A 163 17.04 21.03 12.20
N TYR A 164 18.14 20.44 11.73
CA TYR A 164 18.12 19.34 10.77
C TYR A 164 17.47 18.05 11.31
N PRO A 165 17.64 17.66 12.59
CA PRO A 165 16.92 16.51 13.12
C PRO A 165 15.40 16.67 13.04
N GLN A 166 14.86 17.82 13.45
CA GLN A 166 13.42 18.08 13.36
C GLN A 166 12.96 18.22 11.91
N ALA A 167 13.76 18.84 11.04
CA ALA A 167 13.44 18.93 9.61
C ALA A 167 13.34 17.52 8.98
N ALA A 168 14.30 16.64 9.29
CA ALA A 168 14.35 15.28 8.78
C ALA A 168 13.13 14.46 9.23
N GLU A 169 12.79 14.52 10.51
CA GLU A 169 11.63 13.82 11.06
C GLU A 169 10.31 14.32 10.48
N LYS A 170 10.17 15.63 10.26
CA LYS A 170 8.97 16.19 9.64
C LYS A 170 8.87 15.81 8.16
N VAL A 171 9.98 15.71 7.42
CA VAL A 171 9.97 15.15 6.06
C VAL A 171 9.55 13.68 6.10
N TRP A 172 10.06 12.87 7.02
CA TRP A 172 9.63 11.48 7.17
C TRP A 172 8.12 11.38 7.43
N GLY A 173 7.61 12.14 8.40
CA GLY A 173 6.16 12.20 8.68
C GLY A 173 5.33 12.64 7.46
N ALA A 174 5.85 13.54 6.63
CA ALA A 174 5.20 13.90 5.38
C ALA A 174 5.23 12.77 4.35
N ILE A 175 6.32 12.00 4.24
CA ILE A 175 6.45 10.87 3.31
C ILE A 175 5.47 9.75 3.68
N THR A 176 5.41 9.37 4.96
CA THR A 176 4.51 8.32 5.44
C THR A 176 3.05 8.69 5.18
N ALA A 177 2.68 9.96 5.38
CA ALA A 177 1.36 10.49 5.07
C ALA A 177 1.05 10.51 3.57
N LEU A 178 2.00 10.89 2.71
CA LEU A 178 1.81 10.85 1.26
C LEU A 178 1.51 9.44 0.76
N ILE A 179 2.28 8.45 1.21
CA ILE A 179 2.09 7.06 0.80
C ILE A 179 0.74 6.53 1.29
N LYS A 180 0.34 6.87 2.52
CA LYS A 180 -0.99 6.53 3.04
C LYS A 180 -2.12 7.23 2.27
N ALA A 181 -1.94 8.47 1.82
CA ALA A 181 -2.91 9.16 0.96
C ALA A 181 -3.09 8.44 -0.39
N VAL A 182 -1.98 8.05 -1.02
CA VAL A 182 -1.95 7.29 -2.27
C VAL A 182 -2.63 5.92 -2.11
N ALA A 183 -2.44 5.26 -0.97
CA ALA A 183 -3.11 4.00 -0.63
C ALA A 183 -4.62 4.19 -0.38
N ALA A 184 -5.02 5.22 0.38
CA ALA A 184 -6.41 5.55 0.63
C ALA A 184 -7.18 5.86 -0.66
N LYS A 185 -6.57 6.60 -1.59
CA LYS A 185 -7.11 6.89 -2.92
C LYS A 185 -7.37 5.64 -3.74
N ARG A 186 -6.50 4.63 -3.62
CA ARG A 186 -6.67 3.30 -4.23
C ARG A 186 -7.55 2.36 -3.41
N ARG A 187 -8.07 2.80 -2.25
CA ARG A 187 -8.86 1.99 -1.30
C ARG A 187 -8.12 0.77 -0.77
N ILE A 188 -6.80 0.89 -0.66
CA ILE A 188 -5.92 -0.16 -0.16
C ILE A 188 -5.53 0.21 1.28
N PRO A 189 -5.90 -0.61 2.27
CA PRO A 189 -5.64 -0.28 3.66
C PRO A 189 -4.17 -0.49 4.05
N ILE A 190 -3.54 0.54 4.64
CA ILE A 190 -2.31 0.39 5.43
C ILE A 190 -2.71 0.55 6.90
N ARG A 191 -2.94 -0.57 7.58
CA ARG A 191 -3.49 -0.65 8.96
C ARG A 191 -2.44 -0.81 10.05
N ASP A 192 -1.19 -0.62 9.70
CA ASP A 192 -0.02 -0.83 10.54
C ASP A 192 1.01 0.24 10.19
N TRP A 193 1.80 0.67 11.18
CA TRP A 193 2.72 1.79 11.13
C TRP A 193 4.19 1.34 10.99
N HIS A 194 4.45 0.04 10.96
CA HIS A 194 5.76 -0.48 10.60
C HIS A 194 6.15 -0.05 9.18
N HIS A 195 7.39 0.44 9.02
CA HIS A 195 7.89 0.93 7.73
C HIS A 195 7.75 -0.10 6.62
N GLY A 196 7.95 -1.38 6.95
CA GLY A 196 7.79 -2.52 6.03
C GLY A 196 6.43 -2.56 5.33
N LYS A 197 5.36 -2.05 5.96
CA LYS A 197 4.03 -2.00 5.33
C LYS A 197 3.92 -0.94 4.25
N LEU A 198 4.65 0.18 4.38
CA LEU A 198 4.76 1.17 3.31
C LEU A 198 5.50 0.58 2.10
N TYR A 199 6.59 -0.15 2.36
CA TYR A 199 7.35 -0.85 1.32
C TYR A 199 6.53 -1.94 0.64
N ASN A 200 5.77 -2.74 1.39
CA ASN A 200 4.87 -3.75 0.84
C ASN A 200 3.78 -3.12 -0.04
N PHE A 201 3.21 -2.00 0.42
CA PHE A 201 2.24 -1.25 -0.38
C PHE A 201 2.86 -0.80 -1.72
N VAL A 202 4.03 -0.17 -1.67
CA VAL A 202 4.74 0.29 -2.88
C VAL A 202 5.10 -0.87 -3.81
N GLY A 203 5.61 -1.97 -3.26
CA GLY A 203 6.00 -3.15 -4.03
C GLY A 203 4.84 -3.81 -4.77
N SER A 204 3.67 -3.88 -4.12
CA SER A 204 2.53 -4.65 -4.64
C SER A 204 1.49 -3.80 -5.37
N ASN A 205 1.38 -2.50 -5.07
CA ASN A 205 0.21 -1.70 -5.48
C ASN A 205 0.56 -0.42 -6.27
N ILE A 206 1.85 -0.15 -6.47
CA ILE A 206 2.30 0.92 -7.37
C ILE A 206 2.73 0.33 -8.71
N GLU A 207 2.29 0.99 -9.77
CA GLU A 207 2.58 0.66 -11.16
C GLU A 207 4.10 0.62 -11.40
N GLU A 208 4.57 -0.33 -12.21
CA GLU A 208 6.02 -0.61 -12.36
C GLU A 208 6.82 0.60 -12.84
N ASP A 209 6.24 1.41 -13.72
CA ASP A 209 6.84 2.64 -14.26
C ASP A 209 6.96 3.78 -13.23
N LYS A 210 6.11 3.78 -12.20
CA LYS A 210 6.15 4.75 -11.09
C LYS A 210 6.92 4.25 -9.87
N ARG A 211 7.00 2.92 -9.69
CA ARG A 211 7.46 2.27 -8.46
C ARG A 211 8.86 2.70 -8.04
N LYS A 212 9.76 2.89 -9.01
CA LYS A 212 11.14 3.34 -8.76
C LYS A 212 11.18 4.64 -7.95
N LEU A 213 10.34 5.62 -8.32
CA LEU A 213 10.29 6.92 -7.66
C LEU A 213 9.81 6.81 -6.20
N PHE A 214 8.86 5.92 -5.93
CA PHE A 214 8.38 5.64 -4.57
C PHE A 214 9.42 4.91 -3.71
N TRP A 215 10.17 3.96 -4.29
CA TRP A 215 11.29 3.31 -3.59
C TRP A 215 12.38 4.31 -3.22
N GLU A 216 12.77 5.16 -4.17
CA GLU A 216 13.76 6.22 -3.92
C GLU A 216 13.28 7.17 -2.81
N LEU A 217 11.99 7.52 -2.79
CA LEU A 217 11.42 8.33 -1.71
C LEU A 217 11.52 7.65 -0.34
N LEU A 218 11.12 6.38 -0.26
CA LEU A 218 11.14 5.62 0.99
C LEU A 218 12.56 5.37 1.50
N GLU A 219 13.51 5.06 0.61
CA GLU A 219 14.91 4.84 0.98
C GLU A 219 15.56 6.13 1.52
N LYS A 220 15.41 7.26 0.81
CA LYS A 220 15.93 8.55 1.27
C LYS A 220 15.20 9.04 2.52
N GLY A 221 13.88 8.88 2.58
CA GLY A 221 13.07 9.21 3.75
C GLY A 221 13.43 8.39 4.99
N GLY A 222 13.72 7.10 4.82
CA GLY A 222 14.17 6.25 5.92
C GLY A 222 15.52 6.70 6.49
N ASN A 223 16.44 7.19 5.64
CA ASN A 223 17.69 7.79 6.13
C ASN A 223 17.46 9.10 6.90
N PHE A 224 16.43 9.88 6.56
CA PHE A 224 16.05 11.09 7.32
C PHE A 224 15.51 10.70 8.70
N HIS A 225 14.69 9.66 8.76
CA HIS A 225 14.18 9.13 10.01
C HIS A 225 15.29 8.59 10.92
N ASN A 226 16.26 7.86 10.37
CA ASN A 226 17.42 7.39 11.13
C ASN A 226 18.23 8.56 11.70
N HIS A 227 18.42 9.65 10.94
CA HIS A 227 19.11 10.85 11.44
C HIS A 227 18.42 11.46 12.68
N PHE A 228 17.09 11.40 12.76
CA PHE A 228 16.37 11.96 13.90
C PHE A 228 16.75 11.29 15.22
N TYR A 229 17.00 9.96 15.20
CA TYR A 229 17.40 9.21 16.39
C TYR A 229 18.92 9.16 16.59
N GLU A 230 19.68 9.01 15.51
CA GLU A 230 21.14 8.80 15.58
C GLU A 230 21.93 10.12 15.61
N HIS A 231 21.34 11.23 15.15
CA HIS A 231 21.96 12.55 15.01
C HIS A 231 23.30 12.59 14.25
N ASP A 232 23.63 11.56 13.48
CA ASP A 232 24.95 11.34 12.85
C ASP A 232 24.98 11.63 11.34
N ARG A 233 23.80 11.75 10.71
CA ARG A 233 23.60 11.95 9.26
C ARG A 233 23.21 13.38 8.85
N GLU A 234 23.62 14.41 9.58
CA GLU A 234 23.23 15.81 9.28
C GLU A 234 23.57 16.23 7.84
N GLN A 235 24.77 15.86 7.36
CA GLN A 235 25.21 16.19 6.01
C GLN A 235 24.33 15.53 4.95
N TYR A 236 23.90 14.29 5.18
CA TYR A 236 22.98 13.59 4.29
C TYR A 236 21.65 14.35 4.15
N VAL A 237 21.10 14.84 5.27
CA VAL A 237 19.86 15.64 5.25
C VAL A 237 20.07 16.90 4.41
N LYS A 238 21.16 17.64 4.63
CA LYS A 238 21.47 18.84 3.84
C LYS A 238 21.57 18.56 2.34
N ASP A 239 22.30 17.51 1.98
CA ASP A 239 22.58 17.17 0.59
C ASP A 239 21.35 16.65 -0.16
N ASN A 240 20.46 15.94 0.54
CA ASN A 240 19.31 15.27 -0.08
C ASN A 240 17.98 16.02 0.11
N TYR A 241 17.90 17.05 0.95
CA TYR A 241 16.63 17.72 1.29
C TYR A 241 15.86 18.19 0.05
N GLN A 242 16.51 18.93 -0.84
CA GLN A 242 15.86 19.46 -2.04
C GLN A 242 15.47 18.37 -3.04
N GLU A 243 16.26 17.29 -3.11
CA GLU A 243 15.98 16.15 -3.97
C GLU A 243 14.75 15.38 -3.49
N VAL A 244 14.67 15.09 -2.20
CA VAL A 244 13.50 14.45 -1.58
C VAL A 244 12.24 15.29 -1.81
N LEU A 245 12.31 16.61 -1.64
CA LEU A 245 11.19 17.50 -1.97
C LEU A 245 10.85 17.49 -3.48
N GLY A 246 11.84 17.31 -4.35
CA GLY A 246 11.64 17.09 -5.79
C GLY A 246 10.84 15.83 -6.07
N ILE A 247 11.24 14.71 -5.47
CA ILE A 247 10.57 13.40 -5.59
C ILE A 247 9.12 13.50 -5.10
N ILE A 248 8.90 14.11 -3.94
CA ILE A 248 7.56 14.34 -3.38
C ILE A 248 6.67 15.11 -4.37
N ARG A 249 7.17 16.20 -4.97
CA ARG A 249 6.41 17.00 -5.94
C ARG A 249 6.04 16.19 -7.18
N GLU A 250 6.95 15.34 -7.67
CA GLU A 250 6.68 14.51 -8.82
C GLU A 250 5.63 13.42 -8.52
N ILE A 251 5.73 12.74 -7.37
CA ILE A 251 4.70 11.77 -6.93
C ILE A 251 3.34 12.45 -6.80
N ARG A 252 3.27 13.61 -6.14
CA ARG A 252 2.03 14.39 -6.02
C ARG A 252 1.39 14.72 -7.36
N LYS A 253 2.21 15.12 -8.34
CA LYS A 253 1.76 15.40 -9.70
C LYS A 253 1.22 14.13 -10.39
N GLN A 254 1.92 13.00 -10.29
CA GLN A 254 1.48 11.73 -10.88
C GLN A 254 0.19 11.21 -10.25
N GLU A 255 0.06 11.38 -8.95
CA GLU A 255 -1.07 10.88 -8.15
C GLU A 255 -2.21 11.88 -8.05
N LYS A 256 -2.03 13.11 -8.54
CA LYS A 256 -2.99 14.22 -8.48
C LYS A 256 -3.43 14.50 -7.03
N ILE A 257 -2.45 14.78 -6.17
CA ILE A 257 -2.56 15.07 -4.72
C ILE A 257 -1.85 16.41 -4.40
#